data_AF-A0A8T5AY07-F1
#
_entry.id   AF-A0A8T5AY07-F1
#
_cell.length_a   1.000
_cell.length_b   1.000
_cell.length_c   1.000
_cell.angle_alpha   90.00
_cell.angle_beta   90.00
_cell.angle_gamma   90.00
#
_symmetry.space_group_name_H-M   'P 1'
#
loop_
_entity.id
_entity.type
_entity.pdbx_description
1 polymer ?
#
loop_
_entity_poly.entity_id
_entity_poly.type
_entity_poly.pdbx_seq_one_letter_code
_entity_poly.pdbx_strand_id
1 'polypeptide(L)'
;MAVQFAESKLLDCYRVVYEAEKAGANVSGLLKVLNEAGWLLSRAKLAYSNGDLNLAYEYALNCSQKLEGIASQADNLRLEAEHAGRMDFLINYVGSAVGSLAVAVGGYAVWILLKRRENP
;
A
#
# COMPACT_ATOMS: atom_id res chain seq x y z
N MET A 1 -11.82 25.22 -14.10
CA MET A 1 -10.48 25.71 -14.49
C MET A 1 -9.48 24.58 -14.38
N ALA A 2 -8.54 24.44 -15.33
CA ALA A 2 -7.56 23.34 -15.34
C ALA A 2 -6.67 23.29 -14.09
N VAL A 3 -6.29 24.44 -13.55
CA VAL A 3 -5.47 24.55 -12.32
C VAL A 3 -6.19 23.96 -11.10
N GLN A 4 -7.48 24.28 -10.91
CA GLN A 4 -8.29 23.72 -9.82
C GLN A 4 -8.49 22.21 -9.96
N PHE A 5 -8.66 21.72 -11.20
CA PHE A 5 -8.76 20.29 -11.47
C PHE A 5 -7.46 19.56 -11.11
N ALA A 6 -6.31 20.09 -11.53
CA ALA A 6 -5.01 19.55 -11.20
C ALA A 6 -4.75 19.58 -9.67
N GLU A 7 -5.18 20.63 -8.98
CA GLU A 7 -5.10 20.73 -7.53
C GLU A 7 -5.93 19.67 -6.81
N SER A 8 -7.19 19.49 -7.20
CA SER A 8 -8.04 18.43 -6.65
C SER A 8 -7.41 17.06 -6.87
N LYS A 9 -6.94 16.78 -8.08
CA LYS A 9 -6.31 15.49 -8.43
C LYS A 9 -5.05 15.25 -7.61
N LEU A 10 -4.22 16.29 -7.39
CA LEU A 10 -3.01 16.19 -6.58
C LEU A 10 -3.34 15.86 -5.12
N LEU A 11 -4.34 16.53 -4.54
CA LEU A 11 -4.81 16.27 -3.17
C LEU A 11 -5.37 14.85 -3.02
N ASP A 12 -6.12 14.37 -4.02
CA ASP A 12 -6.63 13.00 -4.03
C ASP A 12 -5.48 11.98 -4.06
N CYS A 13 -4.48 12.18 -4.93
CA CYS A 13 -3.32 11.30 -4.98
C CYS A 13 -2.51 11.34 -3.67
N TYR A 14 -2.34 12.50 -3.04
CA TYR A 14 -1.70 12.61 -1.72
C TYR A 14 -2.43 11.77 -0.67
N ARG A 15 -3.76 11.84 -0.65
CA ARG A 15 -4.59 11.08 0.28
C ARG A 15 -4.45 9.57 0.09
N VAL A 16 -4.51 9.08 -1.15
CA VAL A 16 -4.36 7.63 -1.42
C VAL A 16 -2.94 7.15 -1.06
N VAL A 17 -1.91 7.94 -1.40
CA VAL A 17 -0.52 7.63 -1.01
C VAL A 17 -0.36 7.61 0.51
N TYR A 18 -0.98 8.54 1.23
CA TYR A 18 -0.97 8.55 2.68
C TYR A 18 -1.68 7.32 3.29
N GLU A 19 -2.78 6.87 2.71
CA GLU A 19 -3.43 5.62 3.14
C GLU A 19 -2.53 4.38 2.91
N ALA A 20 -1.80 4.34 1.79
CA ALA A 20 -0.83 3.28 1.52
C ALA A 20 0.33 3.30 2.53
N GLU A 21 0.87 4.49 2.85
CA GLU A 21 1.90 4.66 3.88
C GLU A 21 1.40 4.20 5.26
N LYS A 22 0.18 4.54 5.63
CA LYS A 22 -0.45 4.12 6.89
C LYS A 22 -0.61 2.61 7.00
N ALA A 23 -0.79 1.92 5.87
CA ALA A 23 -0.79 0.46 5.80
C ALA A 23 0.62 -0.17 5.89
N GLY A 24 1.68 0.66 5.94
CA GLY A 24 3.07 0.23 6.01
C GLY A 24 3.75 0.10 4.66
N ALA A 25 3.14 0.59 3.58
CA ALA A 25 3.71 0.50 2.25
C ALA A 25 4.86 1.50 2.04
N ASN A 26 5.88 1.12 1.26
CA ASN A 26 6.97 2.02 0.91
C ASN A 26 6.53 2.99 -0.21
N VAL A 27 6.15 4.20 0.18
CA VAL A 27 5.64 5.23 -0.73
C VAL A 27 6.70 6.20 -1.27
N SER A 28 7.98 5.97 -0.98
CA SER A 28 9.08 6.92 -1.30
C SER A 28 9.12 7.31 -2.78
N GLY A 29 8.89 6.34 -3.67
CA GLY A 29 8.83 6.59 -5.11
C GLY A 29 7.62 7.44 -5.52
N LEU A 30 6.46 7.20 -4.92
CA LEU A 30 5.23 7.94 -5.20
C LEU A 30 5.31 9.37 -4.68
N LEU A 31 5.90 9.58 -3.50
CA LEU A 31 6.13 10.92 -2.93
C LEU A 31 7.03 11.78 -3.83
N LYS A 32 8.02 11.18 -4.50
CA LYS A 32 8.88 11.91 -5.45
C LYS A 32 8.05 12.45 -6.63
N VAL A 33 7.17 11.62 -7.19
CA VAL A 33 6.28 12.03 -8.29
C VAL A 33 5.28 13.10 -7.84
N LEU A 34 4.70 12.94 -6.65
CA LEU A 34 3.79 13.93 -6.06
C LEU A 34 4.48 15.29 -5.88
N ASN A 35 5.74 15.29 -5.44
CA ASN A 35 6.51 16.52 -5.26
C ASN A 35 6.76 17.22 -6.61
N GLU A 36 7.12 16.47 -7.66
CA GLU A 36 7.27 17.01 -9.01
C GLU A 36 5.95 17.58 -9.56
N ALA A 37 4.83 16.90 -9.33
CA ALA A 37 3.50 17.37 -9.71
C ALA A 37 3.09 18.64 -8.94
N GLY A 38 3.40 18.71 -7.64
CA GLY A 38 3.18 19.92 -6.82
C GLY A 38 3.96 21.12 -7.31
N TRP A 39 5.17 20.90 -7.83
CA TRP A 39 5.96 21.97 -8.44
C TRP A 39 5.35 22.47 -9.76
N LEU A 40 4.84 21.56 -10.61
CA LEU A 40 4.10 21.94 -11.82
C LEU A 40 2.83 22.73 -11.48
N LEU A 41 2.08 22.31 -10.47
CA LEU A 41 0.89 23.03 -10.02
C LEU A 41 1.24 24.45 -9.52
N SER A 42 2.34 24.59 -8.80
CA SER A 42 2.81 25.90 -8.34
C SER A 42 3.15 26.83 -9.51
N ARG A 43 3.80 26.31 -10.56
CA ARG A 43 4.05 27.05 -11.80
C ARG A 43 2.76 27.39 -12.54
N ALA A 44 1.79 26.47 -12.57
CA ALA A 44 0.49 26.72 -13.16
C ALA A 44 -0.25 27.88 -12.46
N LYS A 45 -0.23 27.90 -11.12
CA LYS A 45 -0.81 28.98 -10.31
C LYS A 45 -0.11 30.32 -10.55
N LEU A 46 1.22 30.31 -10.66
CA LEU A 46 2.00 31.52 -10.96
C LEU A 46 1.73 32.06 -12.37
N ALA A 47 1.68 31.18 -13.38
CA ALA A 47 1.33 31.59 -14.75
C ALA A 47 -0.09 32.16 -14.80
N TYR A 48 -1.03 31.55 -14.08
CA TYR A 48 -2.40 32.05 -13.96
C TYR A 48 -2.46 33.43 -13.30
N SER A 49 -1.71 33.66 -12.21
CA SER A 49 -1.64 34.98 -11.56
C SER A 49 -1.00 36.05 -12.44
N ASN A 50 -0.09 35.65 -13.34
CA ASN A 50 0.56 36.55 -14.29
C ASN A 50 -0.30 36.81 -15.55
N GLY A 51 -1.49 36.21 -15.65
CA GLY A 51 -2.39 36.36 -16.80
C GLY A 51 -2.04 35.45 -17.99
N ASP A 52 -1.02 34.60 -17.88
CA ASP A 52 -0.65 33.65 -18.92
C ASP A 52 -1.46 32.35 -18.81
N LEU A 53 -2.65 32.38 -19.40
CA LEU A 53 -3.60 31.27 -19.33
C LEU A 53 -3.14 30.03 -20.10
N ASN A 54 -2.34 30.20 -21.16
CA ASN A 54 -1.82 29.08 -21.95
C ASN A 54 -0.79 28.29 -21.15
N LEU A 55 0.21 28.98 -20.57
CA LEU A 55 1.21 28.34 -19.71
C LEU A 55 0.56 27.74 -18.45
N ALA A 56 -0.44 28.41 -17.87
CA ALA A 56 -1.18 27.87 -16.74
C ALA A 56 -1.89 26.56 -17.11
N TYR A 57 -2.51 26.50 -18.27
CA TYR A 57 -3.18 25.30 -18.77
C TYR A 57 -2.17 24.16 -19.03
N GLU A 58 -1.06 24.45 -19.70
CA GLU A 58 -0.03 23.46 -20.02
C GLU A 58 0.60 22.86 -18.76
N TYR A 59 0.95 23.69 -17.77
CA TYR A 59 1.48 23.20 -16.50
C TYR A 59 0.45 22.38 -15.71
N ALA A 60 -0.82 22.79 -15.70
CA ALA A 60 -1.88 22.03 -15.05
C ALA A 60 -2.14 20.68 -15.73
N LEU A 61 -2.05 20.62 -17.05
CA LEU A 61 -2.18 19.39 -17.83
C LEU A 61 -1.02 18.43 -17.52
N ASN A 62 0.22 18.92 -17.56
CA ASN A 62 1.41 18.15 -17.23
C ASN A 62 1.36 17.61 -15.79
N CYS A 63 0.88 18.42 -14.84
CA CYS A 63 0.63 17.96 -13.47
C CYS A 63 -0.37 16.80 -13.45
N SER A 64 -1.51 16.96 -14.13
CA SER A 64 -2.57 15.96 -14.18
C SER A 64 -2.11 14.65 -14.82
N GLN A 65 -1.26 14.71 -15.85
CA GLN A 65 -0.67 13.55 -16.52
C GLN A 65 0.34 12.82 -15.63
N LYS A 66 1.21 13.53 -14.90
CA LYS A 66 2.13 12.90 -13.93
C LYS A 66 1.39 12.16 -12.82
N LEU A 67 0.20 12.61 -12.46
CA LEU A 67 -0.64 12.00 -11.43
C LEU A 67 -1.44 10.79 -11.94
N GLU A 68 -1.42 10.50 -13.25
CA GLU A 68 -2.08 9.32 -13.78
C GLU A 68 -1.42 8.05 -13.27
N GLY A 69 -2.24 7.09 -12.83
CA GLY A 69 -1.78 5.82 -12.30
C GLY A 69 -1.20 5.86 -10.89
N ILE A 70 -0.98 7.04 -10.27
CA ILE A 70 -0.48 7.11 -8.88
C ILE A 70 -1.46 6.46 -7.90
N ALA A 71 -2.76 6.71 -8.04
CA ALA A 71 -3.77 6.11 -7.19
C ALA A 71 -3.74 4.56 -7.27
N SER A 72 -3.64 4.01 -8.47
CA SER A 72 -3.55 2.55 -8.67
C SER A 72 -2.25 1.95 -8.12
N GLN A 73 -1.12 2.63 -8.29
CA GLN A 73 0.16 2.19 -7.72
C GLN A 73 0.13 2.24 -6.19
N ALA A 74 -0.43 3.29 -5.61
CA ALA A 74 -0.60 3.42 -4.16
C ALA A 74 -1.51 2.32 -3.60
N ASP A 75 -2.63 2.03 -4.26
CA ASP A 75 -3.52 0.93 -3.87
C ASP A 75 -2.83 -0.44 -3.96
N ASN A 76 -2.07 -0.70 -5.01
CA ASN A 76 -1.30 -1.95 -5.13
C ASN A 76 -0.28 -2.08 -3.99
N LEU A 77 0.47 -1.01 -3.70
CA LEU A 77 1.43 -0.98 -2.59
C LEU A 77 0.73 -1.17 -1.23
N ARG A 78 -0.47 -0.61 -1.05
CA ARG A 78 -1.30 -0.82 0.14
C ARG A 78 -1.68 -2.29 0.29
N LEU A 79 -2.18 -2.90 -0.78
CA LEU A 79 -2.57 -4.32 -0.79
C LEU A 79 -1.38 -5.24 -0.52
N GLU A 80 -0.21 -4.95 -1.10
CA GLU A 80 1.03 -5.68 -0.82
C GLU A 80 1.44 -5.59 0.65
N ALA A 81 1.37 -4.40 1.25
CA ALA A 81 1.69 -4.20 2.66
C ALA A 81 0.69 -4.93 3.58
N GLU A 82 -0.61 -4.88 3.27
CA GLU A 82 -1.64 -5.61 4.01
C GLU A 82 -1.48 -7.14 3.89
N HIS A 83 -1.05 -7.65 2.73
CA HIS A 83 -0.81 -9.08 2.51
C HIS A 83 0.47 -9.57 3.17
N ALA A 84 1.56 -8.80 3.10
CA ALA A 84 2.80 -9.10 3.79
C ALA A 84 2.56 -9.26 5.31
N GLY A 85 1.84 -8.32 5.91
CA GLY A 85 1.48 -8.41 7.33
C GLY A 85 0.59 -9.61 7.70
N ARG A 86 -0.23 -10.10 6.77
CA ARG A 86 -1.17 -11.21 7.02
C ARG A 86 -0.55 -12.60 6.81
N MET A 87 0.34 -12.73 5.83
CA MET A 87 0.93 -14.03 5.47
C MET A 87 1.97 -14.49 6.49
N ASP A 88 2.75 -13.56 7.04
CA ASP A 88 3.68 -13.84 8.15
C ASP A 88 2.93 -14.30 9.41
N PHE A 89 1.77 -13.70 9.70
CA PHE A 89 0.92 -14.11 10.82
C PHE A 89 0.33 -15.52 10.62
N LEU A 90 -0.19 -15.82 9.44
CA LEU A 90 -0.83 -17.12 9.17
C LEU A 90 0.17 -18.28 9.23
N ILE A 91 1.34 -18.15 8.59
CA ILE A 91 2.32 -19.24 8.53
C ILE A 91 2.96 -19.46 9.90
N ASN A 92 3.44 -18.40 10.56
CA ASN A 92 4.12 -18.57 11.85
C ASN A 92 3.14 -18.97 12.97
N TYR A 93 1.95 -18.37 13.03
CA TYR A 93 1.05 -18.59 14.17
C TYR A 93 0.23 -19.88 14.01
N VAL A 94 -0.38 -20.11 12.85
CA VAL A 94 -1.24 -21.29 12.63
C VAL A 94 -0.39 -22.54 12.37
N GLY A 95 0.72 -22.41 11.66
CA GLY A 95 1.64 -23.54 11.41
C GLY A 95 2.21 -24.11 12.71
N SER A 96 2.61 -23.25 13.66
CA SER A 96 3.15 -23.68 14.95
C SER A 96 2.09 -24.29 15.88
N ALA A 97 0.89 -23.69 15.94
CA ALA A 97 -0.20 -24.17 16.79
C ALA A 97 -0.73 -25.55 16.35
N VAL A 98 -0.90 -25.76 15.04
CA VAL A 98 -1.35 -27.05 14.50
C VAL A 98 -0.25 -28.11 14.62
N GLY A 99 1.01 -27.75 14.36
CA GLY A 99 2.14 -28.66 14.48
C GLY A 99 2.34 -29.18 15.92
N SER A 100 2.23 -28.30 16.91
CA SER A 100 2.36 -28.69 18.32
C SER A 100 1.24 -29.62 18.80
N LEU A 101 -0.01 -29.36 18.39
CA LEU A 101 -1.14 -30.26 18.68
C LEU A 101 -0.99 -31.64 18.02
N ALA A 102 -0.53 -31.69 16.78
CA ALA A 102 -0.31 -32.95 16.07
C ALA A 102 0.75 -33.83 16.76
N VAL A 103 1.85 -33.24 17.24
CA VAL A 103 2.90 -33.96 17.99
C VAL A 103 2.37 -34.45 19.34
N ALA A 104 1.58 -33.63 20.05
CA ALA A 104 1.00 -34.03 21.33
C ALA A 104 0.02 -35.19 21.18
N VAL A 105 -0.89 -35.13 20.21
CA VAL A 105 -1.86 -36.21 19.93
C VAL A 105 -1.17 -37.46 19.43
N GLY A 106 -0.21 -37.32 18.51
CA GLY A 106 0.60 -38.44 18.01
C GLY A 106 1.36 -39.14 19.13
N GLY A 107 2.06 -38.38 19.99
CA GLY A 107 2.76 -38.90 21.15
C GLY A 107 1.85 -39.60 22.14
N TYR A 108 0.67 -39.02 22.42
CA TYR A 108 -0.32 -39.62 23.30
C TYR A 108 -0.92 -40.91 22.74
N ALA A 109 -1.21 -40.95 21.43
CA ALA A 109 -1.71 -42.16 20.76
C ALA A 109 -0.68 -43.30 20.79
N VAL A 110 0.60 -42.99 20.52
CA VAL A 110 1.71 -43.94 20.62
C VAL A 110 1.85 -44.47 22.06
N TRP A 111 1.76 -43.59 23.05
CA TRP A 111 1.80 -43.97 24.47
C TRP A 111 0.66 -44.91 24.88
N ILE A 112 -0.58 -44.62 24.44
CA ILE A 112 -1.72 -45.50 24.70
C ILE A 112 -1.53 -46.88 24.05
N LEU A 113 -1.06 -46.92 22.80
CA LEU A 113 -0.85 -48.19 22.09
C LEU A 113 0.24 -49.04 22.75
N LEU A 114 1.33 -48.42 23.20
CA LEU A 114 2.39 -49.11 23.95
C LEU A 114 1.87 -49.64 25.29
N LYS A 115 1.18 -48.80 26.07
CA LYS A 115 0.63 -49.19 27.38
C LYS A 115 -0.43 -50.29 27.30
N ARG A 116 -1.16 -50.38 26.18
CA ARG A 116 -2.13 -51.45 25.91
C ARG A 116 -1.46 -52.78 25.52
N ARG A 117 -0.20 -52.75 25.07
CA ARG A 117 0.60 -53.93 24.74
C ARG A 117 1.36 -54.50 25.94
N GLU A 118 1.67 -53.65 26.92
CA GLU A 118 2.41 -54.00 28.14
C GLU A 118 1.52 -54.60 29.25
N ASN A 119 0.20 -54.44 29.17
CA ASN A 119 -0.76 -55.15 30.02
C ASN A 119 -1.50 -56.21 29.18
N PRO A 120 -0.91 -57.40 28.93
CA PRO A 120 -1.63 -58.55 28.40
C PRO A 120 -2.65 -59.11 29.40
#